data_AF-A0A6C0BFJ8-F1
#
_entry.id   AF-A0A6C0BFJ8-F1
#
_cell.length_a   1.000
_cell.length_b   1.000
_cell.length_c   1.000
_cell.angle_alpha   90.00
_cell.angle_beta   90.00
_cell.angle_gamma   90.00
#
_symmetry.space_group_name_H-M   'P 1'
#
loop_
_entity.id
_entity.type
_entity.pdbx_description
1 polymer ?
#
loop_
_entity_poly.entity_id
_entity_poly.type
_entity_poly.pdbx_seq_one_letter_code
_entity_poly.pdbx_strand_id
1 'polypeptide(L)'
;MSGGALISLVANGAQDVYLTGDPSITFFKVIYRRHTNFALEAIEQSYEGRSFGRHTTIIQRNGDLMTKTAVRVRLPAVRSDVVGNKLNKIAYVRRLGHALIQHAELFVGGMSIDKQYGTWMDIWYELTHTQEQERGYNELIGDVDELTTLTGKEADDGRSEVLLPAAELLIPLQFWFCQNYGLALPLIALQYHEVRLDLYLSPIEKLMVYTGEAPNLSNYTLADLGLLIDYVYLESSERRKYAQLAHEYLFTQVQYTGAENVYSNGGTQSINQKVKINYNHPTKELIWALKLGAFSGKGNKSQFAGGRGRFLCYTNDDSAWKTAALDYAAKNLVEGCVFINPPCISDDHGCIEGRRVHRVESEEDNDGHRVAVNLINHDVSSLSSCGTSSCGSTTETCMSDINNTDIKVYVYDTLLCDDFTLLGNDTFEMFDLIDSAVVEVRHTNGCNVSINCVEVKHRLNLNDVSVPIEDFSYDYRSANDSSRCVHRDVTVTQPNNYGLRLDGRGNPVMHGNIQLNGHKRIETKSGNYFNYYQTQNHHTRTPADGINVYSFALSPEKHQPSGTTNLSRIDNTILDITLGDRLRENSALKLDYAKDTELYIYGYSYNILRVMSGMGGVAYSS
;
A
#
# COMPACT_ATOMS: atom_id res chain seq x y z
N MET A 1 -48.93 42.53 -5.95
CA MET A 1 -48.71 41.09 -5.69
C MET A 1 -47.81 40.94 -4.47
N SER A 2 -48.37 40.73 -3.27
CA SER A 2 -47.57 40.40 -2.04
C SER A 2 -48.43 39.70 -0.98
N GLY A 3 -49.34 38.81 -1.39
CA GLY A 3 -50.25 38.11 -0.48
C GLY A 3 -49.82 36.68 -0.11
N GLY A 4 -49.04 36.00 -0.97
CA GLY A 4 -48.81 34.56 -0.85
C GLY A 4 -48.15 34.12 0.47
N ALA A 5 -47.04 34.73 0.84
CA ALA A 5 -46.34 34.39 2.09
C ALA A 5 -47.14 34.79 3.34
N LEU A 6 -47.86 35.91 3.30
CA LEU A 6 -48.65 36.39 4.42
C LEU A 6 -49.90 35.53 4.64
N ILE A 7 -50.52 35.04 3.56
CA ILE A 7 -51.59 34.02 3.61
C ILE A 7 -51.07 32.73 4.26
N SER A 8 -49.85 32.29 3.92
CA SER A 8 -49.24 31.10 4.53
C SER A 8 -48.97 31.25 6.03
N LEU A 9 -48.61 32.45 6.50
CA LEU A 9 -48.39 32.73 7.93
C LEU A 9 -49.70 32.81 8.73
N VAL A 10 -50.80 33.20 8.09
CA VAL A 10 -52.13 33.27 8.70
C VAL A 10 -52.79 31.88 8.73
N ALA A 11 -52.41 30.97 7.83
CA ALA A 11 -52.88 29.60 7.77
C ALA A 11 -52.26 28.73 8.89
N ASN A 12 -52.60 29.02 10.14
CA ASN A 12 -52.24 28.20 11.30
C ASN A 12 -53.38 27.26 11.70
N GLY A 13 -53.05 26.02 12.02
CA GLY A 13 -53.96 24.99 12.50
C GLY A 13 -53.56 24.43 13.86
N ALA A 14 -54.34 23.46 14.35
CA ALA A 14 -54.08 22.80 15.63
C ALA A 14 -52.77 21.97 15.65
N GLN A 15 -52.25 21.59 14.49
CA GLN A 15 -50.99 20.84 14.37
C GLN A 15 -49.77 21.74 14.62
N ASP A 16 -49.87 23.04 14.30
CA ASP A 16 -48.76 24.00 14.42
C ASP A 16 -48.42 24.33 15.87
N VAL A 17 -49.31 24.02 16.81
CA VAL A 17 -49.05 24.16 18.26
C VAL A 17 -47.82 23.36 18.67
N TYR A 18 -47.60 22.17 18.08
CA TYR A 18 -46.43 21.33 18.37
C TYR A 18 -45.12 21.84 17.76
N LEU A 19 -45.20 22.73 16.77
CA LEU A 19 -44.04 23.22 16.03
C LEU A 19 -43.68 24.66 16.41
N THR A 20 -44.68 25.54 16.53
CA THR A 20 -44.50 27.00 16.62
C THR A 20 -45.42 27.68 17.64
N GLY A 21 -46.16 26.93 18.45
CA GLY A 21 -47.13 27.48 19.41
C GLY A 21 -46.50 28.37 20.49
N ASP A 22 -45.42 27.90 21.12
CA ASP A 22 -44.59 28.69 22.05
C ASP A 22 -43.11 28.51 21.67
N PRO A 23 -42.60 29.29 20.71
CA PRO A 23 -41.30 29.04 20.09
C PRO A 23 -40.16 29.34 21.06
N SER A 24 -39.40 28.30 21.42
CA SER A 24 -38.23 28.38 22.30
C SER A 24 -36.91 28.70 21.58
N ILE A 25 -36.89 28.58 20.26
CA ILE A 25 -35.73 28.85 19.40
C ILE A 25 -36.14 29.70 18.20
N THR A 26 -35.17 30.41 17.62
CA THR A 26 -35.37 31.17 16.37
C THR A 26 -34.20 30.96 15.43
N PHE A 27 -34.49 30.76 14.15
CA PHE A 27 -33.48 30.62 13.10
C PHE A 27 -32.96 31.97 12.59
N PHE A 28 -33.61 33.08 12.93
CA PHE A 28 -33.30 34.41 12.41
C PHE A 28 -32.38 35.23 13.32
N LYS A 29 -32.06 34.72 14.51
CA LYS A 29 -31.18 35.41 15.47
C LYS A 29 -30.20 34.42 16.09
N VAL A 30 -28.99 34.41 15.57
CA VAL A 30 -27.87 33.63 16.13
C VAL A 30 -27.17 34.46 17.21
N ILE A 31 -27.07 33.92 18.43
CA ILE A 31 -26.31 34.53 19.53
C ILE A 31 -24.92 33.88 19.57
N TYR A 32 -23.89 34.62 19.16
CA TYR A 32 -22.51 34.16 19.29
C TYR A 32 -22.02 34.25 20.74
N ARG A 33 -21.34 33.20 21.21
CA ARG A 33 -20.70 33.21 22.53
C ARG A 33 -19.33 33.88 22.42
N ARG A 34 -19.01 34.74 23.39
CA ARG A 34 -17.65 35.29 23.52
C ARG A 34 -16.70 34.19 24.00
N HIS A 35 -15.54 34.08 23.35
CA HIS A 35 -14.41 33.24 23.76
C HIS A 35 -13.33 34.08 24.45
N THR A 36 -12.43 33.42 25.18
CA THR A 36 -11.20 34.05 25.69
C THR A 36 -10.24 34.39 24.55
N ASN A 37 -9.35 35.35 24.77
CA ASN A 37 -8.38 35.74 23.75
C ASN A 37 -7.23 34.73 23.69
N PHE A 38 -6.91 34.26 22.50
CA PHE A 38 -5.78 33.37 22.25
C PHE A 38 -5.15 33.63 20.87
N ALA A 39 -3.90 33.23 20.69
CA ALA A 39 -3.21 33.26 19.39
C ALA A 39 -2.60 31.89 19.08
N LEU A 40 -2.45 31.59 17.80
CA LEU A 40 -1.86 30.34 17.30
C LEU A 40 -0.57 30.65 16.52
N GLU A 41 0.47 29.86 16.76
CA GLU A 41 1.72 29.92 16.00
C GLU A 41 2.24 28.50 15.78
N ALA A 42 2.56 28.16 14.53
CA ALA A 42 3.20 26.90 14.18
C ALA A 42 4.71 27.07 14.30
N ILE A 43 5.34 26.35 15.22
CA ILE A 43 6.79 26.38 15.43
C ILE A 43 7.36 25.00 15.15
N GLU A 44 8.45 24.98 14.40
CA GLU A 44 9.16 23.76 14.06
C GLU A 44 10.23 23.42 15.10
N GLN A 45 10.34 22.14 15.42
CA GLN A 45 11.41 21.56 16.21
C GLN A 45 12.16 20.52 15.38
N SER A 46 13.45 20.71 15.20
CA SER A 46 14.27 19.75 14.45
C SER A 46 14.56 18.49 15.28
N TYR A 47 14.68 17.35 14.61
CA TYR A 47 15.21 16.13 15.20
C TYR A 47 16.73 16.07 15.02
N GLU A 48 17.42 15.43 15.97
CA GLU A 48 18.83 15.10 15.79
C GLU A 48 18.97 13.85 14.91
N GLY A 49 19.87 13.93 13.93
CA GLY A 49 20.19 12.82 13.02
C GLY A 49 19.33 12.75 11.76
N ARG A 50 19.89 12.09 10.73
CA ARG A 50 19.32 11.97 9.38
C ARG A 50 19.10 10.51 8.94
N SER A 51 19.39 9.56 9.81
CA SER A 51 19.22 8.13 9.53
C SER A 51 17.75 7.74 9.47
N PHE A 52 17.41 6.67 8.77
CA PHE A 52 16.14 5.99 9.03
C PHE A 52 16.25 5.24 10.37
N GLY A 53 15.21 5.30 11.20
CA GLY A 53 15.17 4.62 12.50
C GLY A 53 14.54 5.46 13.59
N ARG A 54 15.08 5.35 14.82
CA ARG A 54 14.56 6.05 16.00
C ARG A 54 15.09 7.48 16.08
N HIS A 55 14.18 8.42 16.25
CA HIS A 55 14.46 9.80 16.63
C HIS A 55 13.65 10.18 17.85
N THR A 56 14.26 10.95 18.74
CA THR A 56 13.63 11.42 19.98
C THR A 56 13.79 12.92 20.05
N THR A 57 12.71 13.62 20.39
CA THR A 57 12.76 15.06 20.67
C THR A 57 11.95 15.42 21.90
N ILE A 58 12.46 16.39 22.67
CA ILE A 58 11.78 16.97 23.81
C ILE A 58 11.07 18.23 23.34
N ILE A 59 9.77 18.30 23.60
CA ILE A 59 8.94 19.40 23.16
C ILE A 59 9.27 20.66 23.97
N GLN A 60 9.79 21.67 23.28
CA GLN A 60 10.08 22.98 23.85
C GLN A 60 8.80 23.69 24.27
N ARG A 61 8.86 24.44 25.37
CA ARG A 61 7.71 25.17 25.94
C ARG A 61 7.59 26.58 25.36
N ASN A 62 7.43 26.66 24.03
CA ASN A 62 7.34 27.95 23.32
C ASN A 62 5.98 28.63 23.48
N GLY A 63 4.92 27.87 23.75
CA GLY A 63 3.57 28.35 24.05
C GLY A 63 2.95 27.68 25.28
N ASP A 64 1.70 28.04 25.61
CA ASP A 64 1.02 27.58 26.81
C ASP A 64 0.36 26.20 26.61
N LEU A 65 -0.24 25.97 25.44
CA LEU A 65 -0.85 24.70 25.04
C LEU A 65 -0.28 24.20 23.70
N MET A 66 -0.39 22.90 23.45
CA MET A 66 -0.01 22.24 22.21
C MET A 66 -1.23 21.56 21.56
N THR A 67 -1.36 21.69 20.23
CA THR A 67 -2.50 21.17 19.47
C THR A 67 -2.06 20.30 18.29
N LYS A 68 -2.34 20.71 17.06
CA LYS A 68 -2.00 19.93 15.87
C LYS A 68 -0.48 19.78 15.77
N THR A 69 -0.05 18.57 15.49
CA THR A 69 1.36 18.26 15.30
C THR A 69 1.52 17.43 14.04
N ALA A 70 2.50 17.78 13.21
CA ALA A 70 2.84 17.06 11.99
C ALA A 70 4.34 16.76 11.94
N VAL A 71 4.70 15.60 11.44
CA VAL A 71 6.11 15.24 11.17
C VAL A 71 6.47 15.75 9.79
N ARG A 72 7.49 16.60 9.71
CA ARG A 72 8.07 17.05 8.44
C ARG A 72 9.25 16.16 8.07
N VAL A 73 9.20 15.55 6.90
CA VAL A 73 10.30 14.74 6.36
C VAL A 73 10.72 15.28 5.00
N ARG A 74 12.00 15.59 4.81
CA ARG A 74 12.55 15.91 3.51
C ARG A 74 13.37 14.75 2.97
N LEU A 75 12.92 14.17 1.88
CA LEU A 75 13.59 13.09 1.15
C LEU A 75 14.50 13.70 0.07
N PRO A 76 15.77 13.27 -0.05
CA PRO A 76 16.61 13.69 -1.17
C PRO A 76 16.14 13.05 -2.48
N ALA A 77 16.62 13.57 -3.60
CA ALA A 77 16.35 12.97 -4.90
C ALA A 77 17.06 11.61 -5.04
N VAL A 78 16.39 10.62 -5.64
CA VAL A 78 16.99 9.32 -5.96
C VAL A 78 17.57 9.39 -7.37
N ARG A 79 18.87 9.08 -7.48
CA ARG A 79 19.59 9.07 -8.75
C ARG A 79 19.78 7.65 -9.26
N SER A 80 20.00 7.51 -10.56
CA SER A 80 20.20 6.22 -11.22
C SER A 80 21.41 5.42 -10.70
N ASP A 81 22.36 6.06 -10.00
CA ASP A 81 23.54 5.41 -9.41
C ASP A 81 23.20 4.40 -8.29
N VAL A 82 22.03 4.57 -7.68
CA VAL A 82 21.50 3.69 -6.62
C VAL A 82 20.99 2.37 -7.20
N VAL A 83 20.74 2.33 -8.50
CA VAL A 83 20.09 1.21 -9.17
C VAL A 83 21.17 0.29 -9.78
N GLY A 84 21.18 -0.99 -9.38
CA GLY A 84 22.26 -1.92 -9.74
C GLY A 84 22.46 -2.14 -11.25
N ASN A 85 21.37 -2.15 -12.02
CA ASN A 85 21.39 -2.10 -13.49
C ASN A 85 20.70 -0.82 -13.95
N LYS A 86 21.33 -0.08 -14.86
CA LYS A 86 20.94 1.28 -15.25
C LYS A 86 19.57 1.38 -15.92
N LEU A 87 18.97 0.28 -16.34
CA LEU A 87 17.64 0.23 -16.95
C LEU A 87 16.54 -0.26 -15.99
N ASN A 88 16.82 -0.54 -14.72
CA ASN A 88 15.75 -0.88 -13.78
C ASN A 88 14.94 0.39 -13.45
N LYS A 89 13.67 0.17 -13.15
CA LYS A 89 12.73 1.21 -12.75
C LYS A 89 12.51 1.15 -11.25
N ILE A 90 12.19 2.30 -10.66
CA ILE A 90 11.96 2.48 -9.23
C ILE A 90 10.80 3.44 -8.99
N ALA A 91 10.10 3.24 -7.89
CA ALA A 91 9.05 4.10 -7.37
C ALA A 91 9.00 4.01 -5.84
N TYR A 92 8.44 5.01 -5.19
CA TYR A 92 8.01 4.92 -3.81
C TYR A 92 6.67 4.17 -3.69
N VAL A 93 6.44 3.58 -2.51
CA VAL A 93 5.14 3.01 -2.17
C VAL A 93 4.05 4.09 -2.10
N ARG A 94 2.82 3.72 -2.46
CA ARG A 94 1.64 4.59 -2.30
C ARG A 94 1.45 4.97 -0.83
N ARG A 95 0.99 6.20 -0.59
CA ARG A 95 0.86 6.82 0.75
C ARG A 95 2.13 6.65 1.58
N LEU A 96 3.24 7.10 1.01
CA LEU A 96 4.59 7.00 1.56
C LEU A 96 4.67 7.48 3.01
N GLY A 97 4.01 8.59 3.35
CA GLY A 97 4.02 9.17 4.70
C GLY A 97 3.52 8.21 5.79
N HIS A 98 2.41 7.49 5.55
CA HIS A 98 1.91 6.50 6.51
C HIS A 98 2.83 5.29 6.62
N ALA A 99 3.38 4.83 5.50
CA ALA A 99 4.29 3.68 5.48
C ALA A 99 5.65 3.99 6.14
N LEU A 100 6.10 5.24 6.00
CA LEU A 100 7.36 5.73 6.54
C LEU A 100 7.34 5.75 8.08
N ILE A 101 6.22 6.09 8.71
CA ILE A 101 6.11 6.05 10.17
C ILE A 101 5.81 4.61 10.61
N GLN A 102 6.74 3.96 11.28
CA GLN A 102 6.46 2.69 11.93
C GLN A 102 5.54 2.91 13.13
N HIS A 103 5.95 3.83 14.02
CA HIS A 103 5.12 4.34 15.12
C HIS A 103 5.66 5.66 15.68
N ALA A 104 4.77 6.42 16.30
CA ALA A 104 5.06 7.60 17.10
C ALA A 104 4.54 7.39 18.52
N GLU A 105 5.38 7.60 19.52
CA GLU A 105 5.08 7.34 20.92
C GLU A 105 5.25 8.62 21.75
N LEU A 106 4.21 8.97 22.50
CA LEU A 106 4.17 10.18 23.32
C LEU A 106 4.46 9.83 24.78
N PHE A 107 5.47 10.49 25.33
CA PHE A 107 5.83 10.39 26.73
C PHE A 107 5.54 11.69 27.48
N VAL A 108 5.00 11.57 28.69
CA VAL A 108 4.84 12.69 29.64
C VAL A 108 5.41 12.28 30.98
N GLY A 109 6.47 12.97 31.44
CA GLY A 109 7.13 12.64 32.70
C GLY A 109 7.75 11.24 32.72
N GLY A 110 8.21 10.75 31.56
CA GLY A 110 8.81 9.43 31.39
C GLY A 110 7.81 8.27 31.21
N MET A 111 6.50 8.50 31.40
CA MET A 111 5.46 7.50 31.14
C MET A 111 4.95 7.61 29.72
N SER A 112 4.79 6.47 29.03
CA SER A 112 4.14 6.40 27.72
C SER A 112 2.63 6.59 27.90
N ILE A 113 2.06 7.60 27.25
CA ILE A 113 0.63 7.95 27.35
C ILE A 113 -0.16 7.33 26.21
N ASP A 114 0.35 7.44 25.00
CA ASP A 114 -0.29 6.91 23.80
C ASP A 114 0.75 6.58 22.71
N LYS A 115 0.41 5.62 21.87
CA LYS A 115 1.27 5.10 20.81
C LYS A 115 0.47 4.91 19.53
N GLN A 116 0.86 5.65 18.50
CA GLN A 116 0.21 5.67 17.20
C GLN A 116 1.09 4.94 16.18
N TYR A 117 0.49 4.12 15.31
CA TYR A 117 1.22 3.34 14.30
C TYR A 117 0.91 3.89 12.90
N GLY A 118 1.85 3.82 11.95
CA GLY A 118 1.57 4.26 10.58
C GLY A 118 0.43 3.48 9.93
N THR A 119 0.39 2.16 10.14
CA THR A 119 -0.74 1.29 9.73
C THR A 119 -2.08 1.75 10.34
N TRP A 120 -2.06 2.21 11.60
CA TRP A 120 -3.26 2.73 12.25
C TRP A 120 -3.68 4.07 11.64
N MET A 121 -2.72 4.97 11.37
CA MET A 121 -2.99 6.25 10.73
C MET A 121 -3.62 6.07 9.34
N ASP A 122 -3.17 5.07 8.57
CA ASP A 122 -3.75 4.74 7.27
C ASP A 122 -5.17 4.18 7.39
N ILE A 123 -5.40 3.25 8.30
CA ILE A 123 -6.74 2.70 8.56
C ILE A 123 -7.70 3.79 9.05
N TRP A 124 -7.24 4.65 9.95
CA TRP A 124 -8.05 5.74 10.48
C TRP A 124 -8.34 6.80 9.41
N TYR A 125 -7.36 7.08 8.54
CA TYR A 125 -7.55 7.93 7.37
C TYR A 125 -8.67 7.36 6.49
N GLU A 126 -8.59 6.08 6.09
CA GLU A 126 -9.62 5.38 5.29
C GLU A 126 -11.04 5.52 5.85
N LEU A 127 -11.19 5.47 7.17
CA LEU A 127 -12.49 5.55 7.85
C LEU A 127 -13.05 6.98 7.95
N THR A 128 -12.19 7.98 8.13
CA THR A 128 -12.61 9.31 8.60
C THR A 128 -12.53 10.44 7.57
N HIS A 129 -11.79 10.26 6.47
CA HIS A 129 -11.59 11.32 5.49
C HIS A 129 -12.79 11.53 4.55
N THR A 130 -12.89 12.74 4.00
CA THR A 130 -13.85 13.11 2.96
C THR A 130 -13.17 13.29 1.61
N GLN A 131 -13.90 13.06 0.52
CA GLN A 131 -13.37 13.17 -0.85
C GLN A 131 -12.85 14.58 -1.19
N GLU A 132 -13.38 15.63 -0.53
CA GLU A 132 -12.97 17.01 -0.77
C GLU A 132 -11.54 17.31 -0.33
N GLN A 133 -11.07 16.63 0.73
CA GLN A 133 -9.75 16.87 1.31
C GLN A 133 -8.69 15.87 0.83
N GLU A 134 -9.10 14.82 0.11
CA GLU A 134 -8.25 13.71 -0.34
C GLU A 134 -7.06 14.19 -1.19
N ARG A 135 -7.29 15.08 -2.16
CA ARG A 135 -6.19 15.63 -3.00
C ARG A 135 -5.12 16.32 -2.16
N GLY A 136 -5.52 17.19 -1.24
CA GLY A 136 -4.58 17.92 -0.39
C GLY A 136 -3.85 17.00 0.59
N TYR A 137 -4.53 15.98 1.10
CA TYR A 137 -3.92 14.99 1.99
C TYR A 137 -2.90 14.10 1.28
N ASN A 138 -3.21 13.65 0.07
CA ASN A 138 -2.31 12.83 -0.75
C ASN A 138 -0.99 13.56 -1.05
N GLU A 139 -1.05 14.88 -1.33
CA GLU A 139 0.15 15.72 -1.48
C GLU A 139 0.98 15.78 -0.17
N LEU A 140 0.33 15.96 0.98
CA LEU A 140 1.01 16.03 2.28
C LEU A 140 1.78 14.73 2.62
N ILE A 141 1.22 13.57 2.26
CA ILE A 141 1.83 12.26 2.56
C ILE A 141 2.66 11.69 1.40
N GLY A 142 2.76 12.40 0.26
CA GLY A 142 3.55 11.98 -0.90
C GLY A 142 2.94 10.86 -1.73
N ASP A 143 1.61 10.73 -1.76
CA ASP A 143 0.89 9.85 -2.69
C ASP A 143 0.61 10.59 -4.01
N VAL A 144 1.70 10.94 -4.70
CA VAL A 144 1.69 11.70 -5.96
C VAL A 144 2.31 10.88 -7.08
N ASP A 145 1.88 11.13 -8.33
CA ASP A 145 2.33 10.37 -9.49
C ASP A 145 3.84 10.47 -9.70
N GLU A 146 4.45 11.61 -9.40
CA GLU A 146 5.89 11.83 -9.51
C GLU A 146 6.74 10.91 -8.61
N LEU A 147 6.17 10.45 -7.50
CA LEU A 147 6.84 9.58 -6.54
C LEU A 147 6.44 8.11 -6.69
N THR A 148 5.22 7.84 -7.14
CA THR A 148 4.62 6.49 -7.14
C THR A 148 4.65 5.81 -8.51
N THR A 149 4.88 6.55 -9.60
CA THR A 149 5.03 5.96 -10.94
C THR A 149 6.39 5.29 -11.07
N LEU A 150 6.43 4.08 -11.65
CA LEU A 150 7.68 3.39 -11.96
C LEU A 150 8.48 4.16 -13.02
N THR A 151 9.57 4.78 -12.59
CA THR A 151 10.47 5.56 -13.43
C THR A 151 11.86 4.94 -13.47
N GLY A 152 12.50 5.00 -14.63
CA GLY A 152 13.84 4.48 -14.85
C GLY A 152 14.40 5.07 -16.12
N LYS A 153 15.66 4.76 -16.41
CA LYS A 153 16.33 5.27 -17.59
C LYS A 153 15.82 4.61 -18.87
N GLU A 154 15.67 5.37 -19.94
CA GLU A 154 15.25 4.85 -21.25
C GLU A 154 16.38 4.18 -22.03
N ALA A 155 17.64 4.60 -21.84
CA ALA A 155 18.80 4.03 -22.54
C ALA A 155 20.06 4.04 -21.67
N ASP A 156 20.93 3.04 -21.79
CA ASP A 156 22.22 3.04 -21.07
C ASP A 156 23.27 3.95 -21.74
N ASP A 157 23.16 5.27 -21.53
CA ASP A 157 24.13 6.26 -22.03
C ASP A 157 25.28 6.58 -21.04
N GLY A 158 25.38 5.84 -19.91
CA GLY A 158 26.40 6.07 -18.88
C GLY A 158 26.25 7.31 -18.01
N ARG A 159 25.25 8.19 -18.24
CA ARG A 159 24.98 9.37 -17.39
C ARG A 159 24.14 9.02 -16.16
N SER A 160 24.38 9.77 -15.08
CA SER A 160 23.58 9.72 -13.84
C SER A 160 22.39 10.67 -13.96
N GLU A 161 21.17 10.14 -13.91
CA GLU A 161 19.92 10.88 -14.02
C GLU A 161 19.15 10.86 -12.70
N VAL A 162 18.31 11.87 -12.48
CA VAL A 162 17.38 11.89 -11.34
C VAL A 162 16.16 11.07 -11.73
N LEU A 163 15.92 9.96 -11.03
CA LEU A 163 14.77 9.09 -11.26
C LEU A 163 13.56 9.56 -10.45
N LEU A 164 13.77 9.84 -9.16
CA LEU A 164 12.73 10.36 -8.27
C LEU A 164 13.16 11.73 -7.75
N PRO A 165 12.29 12.76 -7.82
CA PRO A 165 12.61 14.09 -7.33
C PRO A 165 12.73 14.12 -5.80
N ALA A 166 13.38 15.17 -5.28
CA ALA A 166 13.36 15.43 -3.84
C ALA A 166 11.94 15.83 -3.41
N ALA A 167 11.48 15.32 -2.27
CA ALA A 167 10.12 15.52 -1.79
C ALA A 167 10.09 15.99 -0.34
N GLU A 168 9.11 16.81 0.00
CA GLU A 168 8.83 17.26 1.37
C GLU A 168 7.47 16.75 1.81
N LEU A 169 7.45 15.89 2.82
CA LEU A 169 6.26 15.27 3.38
C LEU A 169 5.90 15.93 4.70
N LEU A 170 4.61 16.15 4.94
CA LEU A 170 4.04 16.71 6.16
C LEU A 170 2.98 15.76 6.69
N ILE A 171 3.36 14.86 7.58
CA ILE A 171 2.52 13.75 8.03
C ILE A 171 1.80 14.15 9.33
N PRO A 172 0.49 14.41 9.31
CA PRO A 172 -0.23 14.84 10.51
C PRO A 172 -0.38 13.68 11.50
N LEU A 173 -0.03 13.92 12.76
CA LEU A 173 -0.21 12.96 13.84
C LEU A 173 -1.66 12.98 14.34
N GLN A 174 -2.14 11.84 14.81
CA GLN A 174 -3.55 11.63 15.17
C GLN A 174 -3.78 11.40 16.67
N PHE A 175 -2.91 11.92 17.53
CA PHE A 175 -3.13 11.92 18.98
C PHE A 175 -4.40 12.71 19.35
N TRP A 176 -4.97 12.44 20.53
CA TRP A 176 -6.23 13.05 20.97
C TRP A 176 -6.21 14.59 20.95
N PHE A 177 -5.07 15.22 21.27
CA PHE A 177 -4.90 16.67 21.31
C PHE A 177 -4.70 17.29 19.91
N CYS A 178 -4.39 16.46 18.89
CA CYS A 178 -4.33 16.88 17.48
C CYS A 178 -5.73 16.92 16.84
N GLN A 179 -6.66 16.10 17.33
CA GLN A 179 -8.00 15.96 16.75
C GLN A 179 -8.98 17.04 17.26
N ASN A 180 -8.78 17.54 18.48
CA ASN A 180 -9.71 18.50 19.10
C ASN A 180 -8.98 19.58 19.90
N TYR A 181 -9.19 20.85 19.54
CA TYR A 181 -8.64 22.01 20.25
C TYR A 181 -9.09 22.09 21.72
N GLY A 182 -10.27 21.55 22.07
CA GLY A 182 -10.74 21.48 23.45
C GLY A 182 -9.92 20.54 24.35
N LEU A 183 -9.09 19.68 23.76
CA LEU A 183 -8.21 18.73 24.46
C LEU A 183 -6.73 19.06 24.23
N ALA A 184 -6.42 20.30 23.86
CA ALA A 184 -5.05 20.77 23.73
C ALA A 184 -4.22 20.43 24.97
N LEU A 185 -3.01 19.90 24.76
CA LEU A 185 -2.15 19.46 25.84
C LEU A 185 -1.58 20.68 26.58
N PRO A 186 -1.83 20.86 27.90
CA PRO A 186 -1.42 22.06 28.61
C PRO A 186 0.04 21.97 29.06
N LEU A 187 0.96 22.42 28.22
CA LEU A 187 2.40 22.44 28.52
C LEU A 187 2.72 23.29 29.76
N ILE A 188 2.00 24.40 29.96
CA ILE A 188 2.16 25.25 31.15
C ILE A 188 1.81 24.55 32.47
N ALA A 189 0.89 23.58 32.42
CA ALA A 189 0.46 22.83 33.60
C ALA A 189 1.38 21.63 33.90
N LEU A 190 2.29 21.29 32.98
CA LEU A 190 3.24 20.18 33.08
C LEU A 190 4.66 20.67 33.41
N GLN A 191 4.82 21.58 34.37
CA GLN A 191 6.10 22.26 34.62
C GLN A 191 7.24 21.31 35.03
N TYR A 192 6.93 20.24 35.75
CA TYR A 192 7.90 19.25 36.24
C TYR A 192 7.97 17.99 35.36
N HIS A 193 7.07 17.85 34.39
CA HIS A 193 7.09 16.75 33.42
C HIS A 193 7.52 17.25 32.05
N GLU A 194 8.51 16.58 31.47
CA GLU A 194 8.87 16.80 30.08
C GLU A 194 7.90 16.04 29.19
N VAL A 195 7.49 16.69 28.09
CA VAL A 195 6.74 16.05 27.02
C VAL A 195 7.74 15.68 25.94
N ARG A 196 7.83 14.40 25.61
CA ARG A 196 8.79 13.85 24.66
C ARG A 196 8.05 13.05 23.61
N LEU A 197 8.42 13.22 22.34
CA LEU A 197 7.87 12.48 21.23
C LEU A 197 8.97 11.64 20.57
N ASP A 198 8.80 10.32 20.65
CA ASP A 198 9.70 9.35 20.02
C ASP A 198 9.09 8.90 18.70
N LEU A 199 9.82 9.07 17.61
CA LEU A 199 9.44 8.71 16.26
C LEU A 199 10.29 7.53 15.78
N TYR A 200 9.65 6.50 15.26
CA TYR A 200 10.31 5.34 14.67
C TYR A 200 9.96 5.28 13.18
N LEU A 201 10.97 5.46 12.33
CA LEU A 201 10.84 5.43 10.88
C LEU A 201 11.18 4.05 10.31
N SER A 202 10.39 3.61 9.34
CA SER A 202 10.62 2.40 8.56
C SER A 202 11.90 2.54 7.73
N PRO A 203 12.68 1.46 7.54
CA PRO A 203 13.83 1.47 6.65
C PRO A 203 13.39 1.69 5.20
N ILE A 204 14.20 2.42 4.45
CA ILE A 204 13.92 2.79 3.04
C ILE A 204 13.69 1.59 2.13
N GLU A 205 14.35 0.46 2.40
CA GLU A 205 14.23 -0.79 1.63
C GLU A 205 12.79 -1.32 1.55
N LYS A 206 11.94 -1.01 2.54
CA LYS A 206 10.53 -1.42 2.58
C LYS A 206 9.57 -0.39 1.96
N LEU A 207 10.10 0.73 1.50
CA LEU A 207 9.32 1.88 1.02
C LEU A 207 9.46 2.09 -0.49
N MET A 208 9.99 1.09 -1.21
CA MET A 208 10.19 1.16 -2.64
C MET A 208 9.58 -0.02 -3.39
N VAL A 209 9.16 0.27 -4.61
CA VAL A 209 8.78 -0.67 -5.66
C VAL A 209 9.87 -0.59 -6.73
N TYR A 210 10.36 -1.70 -7.22
CA TYR A 210 11.45 -1.71 -8.19
C TYR A 210 11.38 -2.90 -9.13
N THR A 211 12.01 -2.78 -10.30
CA THR A 211 12.12 -3.89 -11.25
C THR A 211 13.49 -4.55 -11.18
N GLY A 212 13.54 -5.87 -11.28
CA GLY A 212 14.80 -6.61 -11.27
C GLY A 212 15.46 -6.69 -9.89
N GLU A 213 16.71 -6.22 -9.81
CA GLU A 213 17.52 -6.32 -8.59
C GLU A 213 17.22 -5.19 -7.61
N ALA A 214 17.39 -5.49 -6.32
CA ALA A 214 17.18 -4.52 -5.25
C ALA A 214 18.10 -3.30 -5.40
N PRO A 215 17.57 -2.07 -5.27
CA PRO A 215 18.37 -0.85 -5.30
C PRO A 215 19.33 -0.78 -4.11
N ASN A 216 20.56 -0.34 -4.34
CA ASN A 216 21.58 -0.19 -3.31
C ASN A 216 21.44 1.16 -2.60
N LEU A 217 20.66 1.18 -1.52
CA LEU A 217 20.32 2.39 -0.76
C LEU A 217 21.18 2.61 0.49
N SER A 218 22.34 1.95 0.63
CA SER A 218 23.13 2.01 1.87
C SER A 218 23.57 3.43 2.27
N ASN A 219 23.74 4.34 1.30
CA ASN A 219 24.11 5.75 1.54
C ASN A 219 22.91 6.70 1.51
N TYR A 220 21.69 6.18 1.38
CA TYR A 220 20.48 6.99 1.30
C TYR A 220 20.01 7.37 2.72
N THR A 221 20.05 8.67 3.02
CA THR A 221 19.63 9.23 4.32
C THR A 221 18.67 10.39 4.11
N LEU A 222 17.90 10.75 5.13
CA LEU A 222 16.97 11.87 5.08
C LEU A 222 17.73 13.18 4.86
N ALA A 223 17.19 14.09 4.04
CA ALA A 223 17.79 15.41 3.88
C ALA A 223 17.56 16.25 5.14
N ASP A 224 16.35 16.15 5.70
CA ASP A 224 15.94 16.85 6.91
C ASP A 224 14.75 16.15 7.60
N LEU A 225 14.63 16.34 8.91
CA LEU A 225 13.57 15.76 9.74
C LEU A 225 13.19 16.74 10.86
N GLY A 226 11.91 17.09 10.94
CA GLY A 226 11.40 18.04 11.92
C GLY A 226 9.99 17.68 12.41
N LEU A 227 9.58 18.32 13.49
CA LEU A 227 8.25 18.23 14.08
C LEU A 227 7.63 19.62 14.07
N LEU A 228 6.56 19.80 13.31
CA LEU A 228 5.79 21.04 13.26
C LEU A 228 4.70 20.99 14.33
N ILE A 229 4.67 21.95 15.24
CA ILE A 229 3.73 22.00 16.36
C ILE A 229 2.98 23.32 16.36
N ASP A 230 1.65 23.25 16.41
CA ASP A 230 0.79 24.41 16.63
C ASP A 230 0.68 24.70 18.14
N TYR A 231 1.32 25.80 18.55
CA TYR A 231 1.26 26.35 19.90
C TYR A 231 0.10 27.32 20.07
N VAL A 232 -0.54 27.27 21.24
CA VAL A 232 -1.57 28.22 21.66
C VAL A 232 -1.02 29.14 22.74
N TYR A 233 -1.17 30.44 22.55
CA TYR A 233 -0.84 31.48 23.52
C TYR A 233 -2.11 31.98 24.19
N LEU A 234 -2.18 31.89 25.51
CA LEU A 234 -3.36 32.28 26.27
C LEU A 234 -3.21 33.65 26.91
N GLU A 235 -4.33 34.35 27.11
CA GLU A 235 -4.34 35.56 27.92
C GLU A 235 -3.87 35.26 29.36
N SER A 236 -3.18 36.21 30.00
CA SER A 236 -2.60 36.05 31.33
C SER A 236 -3.58 35.61 32.42
N SER A 237 -4.88 35.87 32.27
CA SER A 237 -5.92 35.46 33.23
C SER A 237 -6.24 33.96 33.11
N GLU A 238 -6.42 33.46 31.89
CA GLU A 238 -6.66 32.05 31.58
C GLU A 238 -5.41 31.20 31.78
N ARG A 239 -4.25 31.71 31.34
CA ARG A 239 -2.93 31.10 31.58
C ARG A 239 -2.69 30.79 33.06
N ARG A 240 -3.06 31.73 33.96
CA ARG A 240 -2.97 31.53 35.41
C ARG A 240 -3.89 30.41 35.91
N LYS A 241 -5.10 30.31 35.35
CA LYS A 241 -6.04 29.22 35.69
C LYS A 241 -5.49 27.87 35.25
N TYR A 242 -4.94 27.77 34.04
CA TYR A 242 -4.32 26.54 33.56
C TYR A 242 -3.14 26.08 34.43
N ALA A 243 -2.31 27.01 34.91
CA ALA A 243 -1.18 26.67 35.77
C ALA A 243 -1.58 26.25 37.21
N GLN A 244 -2.69 26.76 37.74
CA GLN A 244 -3.07 26.58 39.15
C GLN A 244 -4.12 25.49 39.38
N LEU A 245 -5.06 25.34 38.45
CA LEU A 245 -6.17 24.40 38.61
C LEU A 245 -5.76 22.99 38.19
N ALA A 246 -6.40 22.01 38.82
CA ALA A 246 -6.35 20.63 38.40
C ALA A 246 -7.18 20.44 37.12
N HIS A 247 -6.63 19.72 36.14
CA HIS A 247 -7.32 19.38 34.89
C HIS A 247 -7.48 17.87 34.76
N GLU A 248 -8.65 17.45 34.28
CA GLU A 248 -8.91 16.08 33.87
C GLU A 248 -9.35 16.08 32.42
N TYR A 249 -8.61 15.38 31.57
CA TYR A 249 -8.93 15.21 30.16
C TYR A 249 -9.40 13.77 29.94
N LEU A 250 -10.65 13.61 29.52
CA LEU A 250 -11.05 12.37 28.86
C LEU A 250 -10.34 12.34 27.51
N PHE A 251 -9.51 11.34 27.27
CA PHE A 251 -8.78 11.20 26.01
C PHE A 251 -8.94 9.79 25.46
N THR A 252 -8.56 9.63 24.20
CA THR A 252 -8.57 8.34 23.51
C THR A 252 -7.15 7.85 23.28
N GLN A 253 -6.96 6.54 23.41
CA GLN A 253 -5.68 5.86 23.22
C GLN A 253 -5.87 4.64 22.33
N VAL A 254 -4.83 4.29 21.58
CA VAL A 254 -4.83 3.12 20.70
C VAL A 254 -4.17 1.95 21.40
N GLN A 255 -4.87 0.82 21.46
CA GLN A 255 -4.36 -0.44 22.01
C GLN A 255 -4.02 -1.40 20.88
N TYR A 256 -2.78 -1.88 20.90
CA TYR A 256 -2.24 -2.82 19.93
C TYR A 256 -1.20 -3.70 20.62
N THR A 257 -1.35 -5.02 20.54
CA THR A 257 -0.48 -6.01 21.20
C THR A 257 0.59 -6.59 20.28
N GLY A 258 0.71 -6.10 19.05
CA GLY A 258 1.54 -6.69 18.01
C GLY A 258 0.71 -7.37 16.92
N ALA A 259 1.37 -7.70 15.81
CA ALA A 259 0.74 -8.41 14.71
C ALA A 259 0.69 -9.90 15.02
N GLU A 260 -0.44 -10.53 14.73
CA GLU A 260 -0.59 -11.97 14.84
C GLU A 260 -0.31 -12.62 13.49
N ASN A 261 0.51 -13.67 13.46
CA ASN A 261 0.73 -14.42 12.23
C ASN A 261 -0.49 -15.29 11.91
N VAL A 262 -0.87 -15.34 10.64
CA VAL A 262 -1.92 -16.26 10.16
C VAL A 262 -1.28 -17.63 9.91
N TYR A 263 -1.81 -18.67 10.55
CA TYR A 263 -1.33 -20.04 10.36
C TYR A 263 -2.27 -20.80 9.43
N SER A 264 -1.76 -21.27 8.28
CA SER A 264 -2.47 -22.23 7.43
C SER A 264 -2.01 -23.65 7.71
N ASN A 265 -2.97 -24.56 7.91
CA ASN A 265 -2.72 -25.98 7.69
C ASN A 265 -2.87 -26.24 6.17
N GLY A 266 -1.76 -26.61 5.51
CA GLY A 266 -1.62 -26.61 4.05
C GLY A 266 -2.80 -27.23 3.29
N GLY A 267 -3.16 -26.60 2.16
CA GLY A 267 -4.15 -27.10 1.20
C GLY A 267 -5.61 -26.71 1.45
N THR A 268 -5.93 -25.90 2.45
CA THR A 268 -7.33 -25.54 2.78
C THR A 268 -7.76 -24.23 2.11
N GLN A 269 -8.94 -24.20 1.46
CA GLN A 269 -9.53 -22.99 0.84
C GLN A 269 -9.90 -21.89 1.85
N SER A 270 -10.02 -22.22 3.14
CA SER A 270 -10.29 -21.26 4.21
C SER A 270 -9.53 -21.60 5.49
N ILE A 271 -9.23 -20.57 6.29
CA ILE A 271 -8.47 -20.68 7.54
C ILE A 271 -9.31 -20.09 8.67
N ASN A 272 -9.57 -20.85 9.72
CA ASN A 272 -10.18 -20.30 10.94
C ASN A 272 -9.08 -19.84 11.90
N GLN A 273 -9.14 -18.58 12.32
CA GLN A 273 -8.23 -17.97 13.28
C GLN A 273 -9.02 -17.47 14.49
N LYS A 274 -8.66 -17.97 15.67
CA LYS A 274 -9.20 -17.49 16.95
C LYS A 274 -8.13 -16.73 17.70
N VAL A 275 -8.31 -15.41 17.79
CA VAL A 275 -7.35 -14.53 18.46
C VAL A 275 -7.93 -14.06 19.79
N LYS A 276 -7.18 -14.27 20.87
CA LYS A 276 -7.52 -13.71 22.17
C LYS A 276 -7.08 -12.24 22.23
N ILE A 277 -8.03 -11.35 22.43
CA ILE A 277 -7.79 -9.93 22.58
C ILE A 277 -7.57 -9.61 24.06
N ASN A 278 -6.36 -9.15 24.40
CA ASN A 278 -5.99 -8.76 25.77
C ASN A 278 -5.93 -7.22 25.89
N TYR A 279 -7.04 -6.56 25.54
CA TYR A 279 -7.17 -5.10 25.71
C TYR A 279 -7.93 -4.78 26.98
N ASN A 280 -7.70 -3.55 27.44
CA ASN A 280 -8.24 -3.00 28.66
C ASN A 280 -9.13 -1.78 28.36
N HIS A 281 -9.66 -1.15 29.40
CA HIS A 281 -10.41 0.11 29.37
C HIS A 281 -11.75 0.08 28.62
N PRO A 282 -12.58 1.13 28.77
CA PRO A 282 -13.79 1.33 27.96
C PRO A 282 -13.42 1.54 26.49
N THR A 283 -13.63 0.50 25.69
CA THR A 283 -13.29 0.44 24.27
C THR A 283 -14.49 0.85 23.42
N LYS A 284 -14.27 1.78 22.50
CA LYS A 284 -15.26 2.34 21.57
C LYS A 284 -15.52 1.37 20.42
N GLU A 285 -14.46 0.82 19.87
CA GLU A 285 -14.52 -0.06 18.70
C GLU A 285 -13.29 -0.97 18.62
N LEU A 286 -13.46 -2.08 17.90
CA LEU A 286 -12.38 -2.96 17.48
C LEU A 286 -12.25 -2.85 15.97
N ILE A 287 -11.03 -2.66 15.49
CA ILE A 287 -10.71 -2.54 14.07
C ILE A 287 -9.65 -3.58 13.76
N TRP A 288 -9.82 -4.37 12.70
CA TRP A 288 -8.81 -5.33 12.29
C TRP A 288 -8.64 -5.36 10.78
N ALA A 289 -7.41 -5.60 10.35
CA ALA A 289 -7.04 -5.70 8.95
C ALA A 289 -5.90 -6.68 8.77
N LEU A 290 -5.82 -7.29 7.59
CA LEU A 290 -4.74 -8.22 7.24
C LEU A 290 -3.79 -7.54 6.28
N LYS A 291 -2.49 -7.69 6.50
CA LYS A 291 -1.47 -7.37 5.50
C LYS A 291 -0.91 -8.67 4.97
N LEU A 292 -1.27 -9.01 3.73
CA LEU A 292 -0.83 -10.23 3.10
C LEU A 292 0.69 -10.23 2.89
N GLY A 293 1.33 -11.38 3.14
CA GLY A 293 2.78 -11.53 2.98
C GLY A 293 3.28 -11.18 1.57
N ALA A 294 2.47 -11.50 0.54
CA ALA A 294 2.77 -11.23 -0.87
C ALA A 294 2.82 -9.74 -1.22
N PHE A 295 2.01 -8.90 -0.57
CA PHE A 295 1.94 -7.46 -0.87
C PHE A 295 2.69 -6.61 0.16
N SER A 296 2.79 -7.06 1.41
CA SER A 296 3.35 -6.27 2.52
C SER A 296 4.88 -6.06 2.46
N GLY A 297 5.57 -6.74 1.54
CA GLY A 297 7.02 -6.73 1.44
C GLY A 297 7.72 -7.58 2.52
N LYS A 298 6.99 -8.26 3.40
CA LYS A 298 7.58 -9.20 4.39
C LYS A 298 8.12 -10.48 3.75
N GLY A 299 7.55 -10.89 2.62
CA GLY A 299 8.01 -12.01 1.80
C GLY A 299 9.31 -11.74 1.02
N ASN A 300 9.74 -10.47 0.91
CA ASN A 300 10.95 -10.06 0.21
C ASN A 300 12.16 -10.19 1.14
N LYS A 301 12.76 -11.39 1.27
CA LYS A 301 13.99 -11.61 2.07
C LYS A 301 15.26 -11.41 1.23
N SER A 302 16.27 -10.80 1.84
CA SER A 302 17.48 -10.23 1.25
C SER A 302 18.53 -11.21 0.66
N GLN A 303 18.16 -12.44 0.26
CA GLN A 303 19.13 -13.45 -0.19
C GLN A 303 18.71 -14.26 -1.43
N PHE A 304 17.82 -13.74 -2.28
CA PHE A 304 17.51 -14.34 -3.59
C PHE A 304 17.19 -15.86 -3.60
N ALA A 305 16.73 -16.40 -2.47
CA ALA A 305 16.20 -17.76 -2.35
C ALA A 305 14.80 -17.78 -1.69
N GLY A 306 14.22 -16.60 -1.45
CA GLY A 306 12.86 -16.42 -0.93
C GLY A 306 12.37 -15.02 -1.27
N GLY A 307 11.85 -14.86 -2.50
CA GLY A 307 11.52 -13.58 -3.12
C GLY A 307 10.03 -13.37 -3.29
N ARG A 308 9.21 -13.54 -2.25
CA ARG A 308 7.76 -13.49 -2.39
C ARG A 308 7.25 -12.05 -2.44
N GLY A 309 6.74 -11.65 -3.60
CA GLY A 309 6.30 -10.27 -3.89
C GLY A 309 6.73 -9.77 -5.27
N ARG A 310 7.17 -10.66 -6.16
CA ARG A 310 7.39 -10.34 -7.57
C ARG A 310 6.12 -10.56 -8.37
N PHE A 311 5.73 -9.55 -9.12
CA PHE A 311 4.54 -9.54 -9.96
C PHE A 311 4.90 -9.18 -11.40
N LEU A 312 4.02 -9.54 -12.33
CA LEU A 312 4.20 -9.26 -13.75
C LEU A 312 4.10 -7.76 -14.07
N CYS A 313 3.33 -7.02 -13.29
CA CYS A 313 3.10 -5.59 -13.52
C CYS A 313 2.85 -4.83 -12.21
N TYR A 314 2.90 -3.51 -12.33
CA TYR A 314 2.53 -2.57 -11.29
C TYR A 314 2.04 -1.27 -11.93
N THR A 315 1.05 -0.63 -11.33
CA THR A 315 0.64 0.73 -11.64
C THR A 315 0.23 1.45 -10.36
N ASN A 316 0.47 2.76 -10.32
CA ASN A 316 -0.03 3.64 -9.27
C ASN A 316 -1.44 4.17 -9.57
N ASP A 317 -1.83 4.25 -10.85
CA ASP A 317 -3.18 4.66 -11.27
C ASP A 317 -4.20 3.52 -11.12
N ASP A 318 -5.24 3.78 -10.33
CA ASP A 318 -6.34 2.85 -10.05
C ASP A 318 -7.16 2.50 -11.30
N SER A 319 -7.20 3.39 -12.30
CA SER A 319 -7.92 3.18 -13.56
C SER A 319 -7.15 2.26 -14.52
N ALA A 320 -5.81 2.32 -14.48
CA ALA A 320 -4.91 1.59 -15.35
C ALA A 320 -4.80 0.08 -15.00
N TRP A 321 -5.21 -0.34 -13.80
CA TRP A 321 -5.18 -1.75 -13.39
C TRP A 321 -5.98 -2.68 -14.30
N LYS A 322 -7.02 -2.16 -14.97
CA LYS A 322 -7.91 -2.96 -15.85
C LYS A 322 -7.57 -2.84 -17.33
N THR A 323 -6.59 -2.01 -17.69
CA THR A 323 -6.20 -1.75 -19.07
C THR A 323 -4.68 -1.93 -19.19
N ALA A 324 -3.92 -0.85 -19.12
CA ALA A 324 -2.48 -0.82 -19.40
C ALA A 324 -1.67 -1.80 -18.53
N ALA A 325 -2.07 -2.03 -17.27
CA ALA A 325 -1.38 -2.96 -16.38
C ALA A 325 -1.55 -4.43 -16.81
N LEU A 326 -2.73 -4.80 -17.31
CA LEU A 326 -2.99 -6.15 -17.81
C LEU A 326 -2.29 -6.36 -19.16
N ASP A 327 -2.35 -5.36 -20.04
CA ASP A 327 -1.63 -5.38 -21.32
C ASP A 327 -0.12 -5.52 -21.08
N TYR A 328 0.43 -4.78 -20.12
CA TYR A 328 1.85 -4.89 -19.74
C TYR A 328 2.18 -6.28 -19.19
N ALA A 329 1.33 -6.84 -18.33
CA ALA A 329 1.53 -8.20 -17.81
C ALA A 329 1.50 -9.24 -18.93
N ALA A 330 0.59 -9.12 -19.89
CA ALA A 330 0.51 -9.98 -21.06
C ALA A 330 1.76 -9.87 -21.94
N LYS A 331 2.23 -8.65 -22.20
CA LYS A 331 3.48 -8.42 -22.95
C LYS A 331 4.70 -9.02 -22.25
N ASN A 332 4.82 -8.83 -20.94
CA ASN A 332 5.87 -9.42 -20.13
C ASN A 332 5.87 -10.96 -20.22
N LEU A 333 4.68 -11.57 -20.21
CA LEU A 333 4.54 -13.02 -20.41
C LEU A 333 5.00 -13.49 -21.78
N VAL A 334 4.48 -12.87 -22.85
CA VAL A 334 4.80 -13.28 -24.23
C VAL A 334 6.27 -13.08 -24.54
N GLU A 335 6.83 -11.91 -24.23
CA GLU A 335 8.22 -11.58 -24.55
C GLU A 335 9.20 -12.42 -23.72
N GLY A 336 8.83 -12.78 -22.49
CA GLY A 336 9.63 -13.67 -21.65
C GLY A 336 9.76 -15.09 -22.19
N CYS A 337 8.84 -15.54 -23.05
CA CYS A 337 8.85 -16.89 -23.63
C CYS A 337 9.58 -17.00 -24.97
N VAL A 338 10.19 -15.91 -25.46
CA VAL A 338 10.95 -15.89 -26.72
C VAL A 338 12.44 -16.05 -26.45
N PHE A 339 13.00 -17.14 -26.96
CA PHE A 339 14.42 -17.51 -26.83
C PHE A 339 15.10 -17.37 -28.18
N ILE A 340 16.36 -16.92 -28.21
CA ILE A 340 17.06 -16.61 -29.46
C ILE A 340 18.37 -17.39 -29.53
N ASN A 341 18.64 -18.04 -30.66
CA ASN A 341 19.87 -18.79 -30.89
C ASN A 341 20.54 -18.35 -32.22
N PRO A 342 21.45 -17.36 -32.18
CA PRO A 342 22.17 -16.95 -33.36
C PRO A 342 23.42 -17.83 -33.59
N PRO A 343 23.57 -18.51 -34.74
CA PRO A 343 24.70 -19.39 -35.08
C PRO A 343 26.02 -18.62 -35.28
N CYS A 344 26.00 -17.29 -35.31
CA CYS A 344 27.16 -16.43 -35.59
C CYS A 344 27.75 -15.75 -34.34
N ILE A 345 27.15 -15.91 -33.16
CA ILE A 345 27.59 -15.21 -31.94
C ILE A 345 28.47 -16.16 -31.13
N SER A 346 29.79 -15.98 -31.26
CA SER A 346 30.79 -16.64 -30.41
C SER A 346 30.72 -16.03 -29.02
N ASP A 347 29.99 -16.68 -28.11
CA ASP A 347 29.97 -16.47 -26.65
C ASP A 347 29.78 -15.04 -26.08
N ASP A 348 29.53 -14.01 -26.89
CA ASP A 348 29.18 -12.70 -26.33
C ASP A 348 28.38 -11.78 -27.28
N HIS A 349 27.22 -11.35 -26.74
CA HIS A 349 26.35 -10.24 -27.16
C HIS A 349 25.37 -10.50 -28.32
N GLY A 350 24.15 -10.93 -27.99
CA GLY A 350 22.93 -10.44 -28.62
C GLY A 350 22.25 -9.53 -27.60
N CYS A 351 22.19 -8.20 -27.82
CA CYS A 351 21.65 -7.28 -26.82
C CYS A 351 20.31 -6.60 -27.21
N ILE A 352 19.27 -6.69 -26.38
CA ILE A 352 18.00 -5.91 -26.45
C ILE A 352 18.22 -4.66 -25.60
N GLU A 353 18.26 -3.47 -26.20
CA GLU A 353 18.46 -2.20 -25.46
C GLU A 353 19.72 -2.22 -24.54
N GLY A 354 20.73 -3.04 -24.85
CA GLY A 354 21.93 -3.24 -24.03
C GLY A 354 21.92 -4.46 -23.08
N ARG A 355 20.92 -5.34 -23.14
CA ARG A 355 20.78 -6.54 -22.28
C ARG A 355 20.91 -7.85 -23.06
N ARG A 356 21.62 -8.85 -22.54
CA ARG A 356 21.79 -10.14 -23.24
C ARG A 356 20.43 -10.84 -23.41
N VAL A 357 20.29 -11.68 -24.44
CA VAL A 357 19.10 -12.53 -24.64
C VAL A 357 19.41 -13.97 -24.26
N HIS A 358 18.41 -14.70 -23.79
CA HIS A 358 18.57 -16.12 -23.46
C HIS A 358 18.85 -16.97 -24.70
N ARG A 359 19.90 -17.80 -24.61
CA ARG A 359 20.31 -18.76 -25.64
C ARG A 359 19.55 -20.07 -25.46
N VAL A 360 19.23 -20.75 -26.55
CA VAL A 360 18.71 -22.13 -26.55
C VAL A 360 19.85 -23.08 -26.20
N GLU A 361 19.72 -23.88 -25.15
CA GLU A 361 20.78 -24.78 -24.68
C GLU A 361 20.66 -26.20 -25.26
N SER A 362 19.46 -26.62 -25.72
CA SER A 362 19.24 -27.90 -26.41
C SER A 362 18.08 -27.86 -27.43
N GLU A 363 18.00 -28.83 -28.36
CA GLU A 363 16.84 -28.99 -29.28
C GLU A 363 15.52 -29.30 -28.55
N GLU A 364 15.56 -29.61 -27.25
CA GLU A 364 14.39 -29.90 -26.40
C GLU A 364 13.69 -28.62 -25.87
N ASP A 365 14.26 -27.43 -26.09
CA ASP A 365 13.68 -26.14 -25.69
C ASP A 365 12.50 -25.67 -26.58
N ASN A 366 12.19 -26.38 -27.67
CA ASN A 366 10.94 -26.20 -28.43
C ASN A 366 9.86 -27.15 -27.88
N ASP A 367 9.48 -26.95 -26.63
CA ASP A 367 8.52 -27.78 -25.88
C ASP A 367 7.05 -27.33 -26.05
N GLY A 368 6.84 -26.30 -26.89
CA GLY A 368 5.56 -25.67 -27.17
C GLY A 368 5.23 -24.47 -26.28
N HIS A 369 5.84 -24.36 -25.09
CA HIS A 369 5.65 -23.20 -24.22
C HIS A 369 6.67 -22.09 -24.50
N ARG A 370 7.77 -22.43 -25.18
CA ARG A 370 8.86 -21.51 -25.58
C ARG A 370 8.98 -21.45 -27.11
N VAL A 371 9.32 -20.27 -27.66
CA VAL A 371 9.75 -20.14 -29.07
C VAL A 371 11.26 -20.01 -29.13
N ALA A 372 11.93 -20.97 -29.75
CA ALA A 372 13.30 -20.81 -30.20
C ALA A 372 13.34 -20.15 -31.58
N VAL A 373 13.86 -18.91 -31.65
CA VAL A 373 14.11 -18.21 -32.91
C VAL A 373 15.58 -18.35 -33.31
N ASN A 374 15.85 -19.05 -34.41
CA ASN A 374 17.18 -19.13 -35.02
C ASN A 374 17.39 -17.95 -35.99
N LEU A 375 18.39 -17.10 -35.72
CA LEU A 375 18.72 -15.96 -36.60
C LEU A 375 19.79 -16.38 -37.62
N ILE A 376 19.46 -16.59 -38.89
CA ILE A 376 20.44 -16.98 -39.92
C ILE A 376 20.94 -15.72 -40.66
N ASN A 377 22.20 -15.34 -40.46
CA ASN A 377 22.81 -14.24 -41.21
C ASN A 377 23.14 -14.68 -42.65
N HIS A 378 22.39 -14.20 -43.64
CA HIS A 378 22.62 -14.48 -45.06
C HIS A 378 23.66 -13.55 -45.73
N ASP A 379 24.20 -12.56 -45.02
CA ASP A 379 25.03 -11.49 -45.58
C ASP A 379 26.55 -11.73 -45.43
N VAL A 380 26.97 -13.00 -45.36
CA VAL A 380 28.39 -13.33 -45.51
C VAL A 380 28.65 -13.71 -46.97
N SER A 381 29.27 -12.78 -47.71
CA SER A 381 29.82 -12.97 -49.06
C SER A 381 31.01 -13.95 -49.09
N SER A 382 30.95 -15.05 -48.33
CA SER A 382 31.91 -16.15 -48.36
C SER A 382 31.24 -17.49 -48.02
N LEU A 383 30.14 -17.83 -48.72
CA LEU A 383 29.77 -19.24 -48.92
C LEU A 383 30.50 -19.77 -50.16
N SER A 384 31.79 -20.06 -49.99
CA SER A 384 32.53 -20.93 -50.91
C SER A 384 33.51 -21.82 -50.15
N SER A 385 33.06 -22.51 -49.09
CA SER A 385 33.76 -23.69 -48.54
C SER A 385 33.03 -24.33 -47.36
N CYS A 386 31.73 -24.61 -47.46
CA CYS A 386 31.13 -25.63 -46.60
C CYS A 386 30.71 -26.80 -47.49
N GLY A 387 31.40 -27.91 -47.30
CA GLY A 387 31.30 -29.10 -48.14
C GLY A 387 29.90 -29.68 -48.13
N THR A 388 29.49 -30.14 -49.30
CA THR A 388 28.39 -31.06 -49.54
C THR A 388 28.39 -32.23 -48.56
N SER A 389 27.43 -32.25 -47.64
CA SER A 389 26.70 -33.47 -47.29
C SER A 389 25.36 -33.13 -46.62
N SER A 390 24.30 -33.58 -47.30
CA SER A 390 22.88 -33.66 -46.89
C SER A 390 22.03 -32.39 -46.81
N CYS A 391 22.06 -31.55 -47.84
CA CYS A 391 20.88 -30.74 -48.22
C CYS A 391 20.08 -31.50 -49.29
N GLY A 392 19.15 -32.34 -48.83
CA GLY A 392 18.14 -32.97 -49.67
C GLY A 392 16.88 -32.12 -49.70
N SER A 393 16.40 -31.86 -50.92
CA SER A 393 15.12 -31.24 -51.31
C SER A 393 14.81 -29.82 -50.82
N THR A 394 14.86 -28.92 -51.79
CA THR A 394 14.10 -27.69 -51.92
C THR A 394 12.61 -27.89 -51.64
N THR A 395 12.19 -27.53 -50.44
CA THR A 395 10.89 -26.93 -50.11
C THR A 395 11.15 -26.18 -48.81
N GLU A 396 11.26 -24.86 -48.88
CA GLU A 396 11.11 -24.00 -47.70
C GLU A 396 9.68 -24.23 -47.18
N THR A 397 9.54 -25.21 -46.31
CA THR A 397 8.31 -25.48 -45.60
C THR A 397 8.22 -24.46 -44.47
N CYS A 398 7.38 -23.44 -44.67
CA CYS A 398 6.73 -22.78 -43.54
C CYS A 398 6.21 -23.87 -42.62
N MET A 399 6.68 -23.95 -41.37
CA MET A 399 6.00 -24.73 -40.35
C MET A 399 4.71 -24.01 -39.99
N SER A 400 3.65 -24.29 -40.74
CA SER A 400 2.29 -23.90 -40.38
C SER A 400 1.70 -24.98 -39.48
N ASP A 401 2.14 -25.04 -38.22
CA ASP A 401 1.40 -25.79 -37.21
C ASP A 401 0.58 -24.81 -36.35
N ILE A 402 -0.72 -25.05 -36.36
CA ILE A 402 -1.74 -24.24 -35.71
C ILE A 402 -1.58 -24.41 -34.20
N ASN A 403 -1.30 -23.31 -33.50
CA ASN A 403 -1.51 -23.21 -32.07
C ASN A 403 -3.00 -23.07 -31.77
N ASN A 404 -3.44 -23.51 -30.59
CA ASN A 404 -4.76 -23.14 -30.08
C ASN A 404 -4.88 -21.63 -29.76
N THR A 405 -3.79 -20.85 -29.75
CA THR A 405 -3.77 -19.43 -29.36
C THR A 405 -3.18 -18.42 -30.38
N ASP A 406 -3.10 -18.71 -31.70
CA ASP A 406 -2.79 -17.70 -32.76
C ASP A 406 -1.64 -16.68 -32.50
N ILE A 407 -0.61 -17.03 -31.70
CA ILE A 407 0.55 -16.16 -31.45
C ILE A 407 1.51 -16.24 -32.62
N LYS A 408 1.95 -15.11 -33.18
CA LYS A 408 2.89 -15.00 -34.31
C LYS A 408 4.15 -14.24 -33.92
N VAL A 409 5.31 -14.79 -34.24
CA VAL A 409 6.62 -14.12 -34.09
C VAL A 409 7.16 -13.77 -35.48
N TYR A 410 7.43 -12.49 -35.72
CA TYR A 410 8.08 -11.99 -36.93
C TYR A 410 9.54 -11.66 -36.65
N VAL A 411 10.43 -12.14 -37.50
CA VAL A 411 11.87 -11.85 -37.44
C VAL A 411 12.21 -10.92 -38.58
N TYR A 412 12.71 -9.73 -38.29
CA TYR A 412 13.19 -8.80 -39.31
C TYR A 412 14.71 -8.91 -39.42
N ASP A 413 15.16 -9.82 -40.29
CA ASP A 413 16.45 -9.70 -40.95
C ASP A 413 16.20 -9.08 -42.35
N THR A 414 17.16 -8.36 -42.93
CA THR A 414 17.06 -7.78 -44.27
C THR A 414 16.72 -8.78 -45.38
N LEU A 415 16.68 -10.09 -45.09
CA LEU A 415 16.40 -11.17 -46.05
C LEU A 415 15.53 -12.34 -45.52
N LEU A 416 14.92 -12.26 -44.34
CA LEU A 416 14.01 -13.32 -43.82
C LEU A 416 12.72 -12.71 -43.26
N CYS A 417 11.57 -13.28 -43.63
CA CYS A 417 10.24 -12.92 -43.14
C CYS A 417 9.39 -14.21 -43.05
N ASP A 418 9.54 -14.97 -41.96
CA ASP A 418 8.71 -16.14 -41.69
C ASP A 418 8.05 -16.05 -40.31
N ASP A 419 6.77 -16.40 -40.25
CA ASP A 419 5.92 -16.44 -39.06
C ASP A 419 6.12 -17.77 -38.29
N PHE A 420 6.31 -17.72 -36.97
CA PHE A 420 6.29 -18.91 -36.10
C PHE A 420 5.20 -18.83 -35.02
N THR A 421 4.64 -19.99 -34.64
CA THR A 421 3.58 -20.17 -33.64
C THR A 421 4.09 -20.87 -32.38
N LEU A 422 3.63 -20.43 -31.20
CA LEU A 422 3.80 -21.17 -29.92
C LEU A 422 2.91 -22.43 -29.93
N LEU A 423 3.13 -23.46 -29.11
CA LEU A 423 2.22 -24.61 -29.01
C LEU A 423 1.85 -24.86 -27.54
N GLY A 424 0.68 -24.42 -27.10
CA GLY A 424 0.22 -24.72 -25.74
C GLY A 424 -0.04 -26.23 -25.56
N ASN A 425 0.59 -26.86 -24.57
CA ASN A 425 0.26 -28.22 -24.13
C ASN A 425 -0.65 -28.22 -22.89
N ASP A 426 -1.40 -29.32 -22.69
CA ASP A 426 -2.61 -29.49 -21.87
C ASP A 426 -2.51 -29.32 -20.32
N THR A 427 -1.62 -28.46 -19.79
CA THR A 427 -1.52 -28.17 -18.35
C THR A 427 -1.66 -26.67 -18.06
N PHE A 428 -2.83 -26.30 -17.51
CA PHE A 428 -3.32 -24.92 -17.25
C PHE A 428 -2.39 -24.02 -16.41
N GLU A 429 -1.67 -23.07 -17.04
CA GLU A 429 -0.59 -22.31 -16.36
C GLU A 429 -0.45 -20.81 -16.75
N MET A 430 -1.55 -20.07 -16.91
CA MET A 430 -1.61 -18.62 -17.22
C MET A 430 -1.32 -18.25 -18.69
N PHE A 431 -0.47 -18.99 -19.40
CA PHE A 431 -0.24 -18.77 -20.83
C PHE A 431 -1.48 -19.05 -21.69
N ASP A 432 -2.34 -19.98 -21.26
CA ASP A 432 -3.64 -20.26 -21.90
C ASP A 432 -4.60 -19.05 -21.87
N LEU A 433 -4.32 -18.05 -21.05
CA LEU A 433 -5.10 -16.81 -20.99
C LEU A 433 -4.66 -15.80 -22.05
N ILE A 434 -3.66 -16.11 -22.87
CA ILE A 434 -3.24 -15.30 -24.02
C ILE A 434 -3.92 -15.89 -25.26
N ASP A 435 -4.73 -15.07 -25.94
CA ASP A 435 -5.54 -15.53 -27.09
C ASP A 435 -4.80 -15.34 -28.42
N SER A 436 -3.96 -14.31 -28.53
CA SER A 436 -3.04 -14.06 -29.65
C SER A 436 -2.04 -12.96 -29.29
N ALA A 437 -0.87 -12.98 -29.89
CA ALA A 437 0.13 -11.93 -29.74
C ALA A 437 1.00 -11.83 -30.99
N VAL A 438 1.48 -10.64 -31.29
CA VAL A 438 2.42 -10.35 -32.37
C VAL A 438 3.71 -9.85 -31.75
N VAL A 439 4.78 -10.62 -31.92
CA VAL A 439 6.11 -10.29 -31.42
C VAL A 439 7.03 -9.98 -32.58
N GLU A 440 7.70 -8.83 -32.52
CA GLU A 440 8.75 -8.47 -33.45
C GLU A 440 10.12 -8.72 -32.81
N VAL A 441 10.94 -9.49 -33.51
CA VAL A 441 12.36 -9.67 -33.20
C VAL A 441 13.15 -8.92 -34.26
N ARG A 442 13.91 -7.90 -33.86
CA ARG A 442 14.77 -7.12 -34.77
C ARG A 442 16.23 -7.39 -34.44
N HIS A 443 17.06 -7.48 -35.46
CA HIS A 443 18.51 -7.56 -35.29
C HIS A 443 19.18 -6.49 -36.15
N THR A 444 20.25 -5.87 -35.64
CA THR A 444 21.06 -4.90 -36.41
C THR A 444 22.43 -5.54 -36.69
N ASN A 445 23.10 -5.19 -37.80
CA ASN A 445 24.41 -5.74 -38.28
C ASN A 445 25.62 -5.55 -37.33
N GLY A 446 25.46 -5.85 -36.05
CA GLY A 446 26.39 -5.57 -34.96
C GLY A 446 25.86 -6.05 -33.60
N CYS A 447 25.43 -7.31 -33.50
CA CYS A 447 25.25 -8.02 -32.22
C CYS A 447 24.12 -7.51 -31.29
N ASN A 448 23.20 -6.68 -31.78
CA ASN A 448 22.05 -6.20 -31.00
C ASN A 448 20.76 -6.80 -31.56
N VAL A 449 20.03 -7.53 -30.71
CA VAL A 449 18.74 -8.16 -31.01
C VAL A 449 17.71 -7.52 -30.09
N SER A 450 16.56 -7.03 -30.57
CA SER A 450 15.46 -6.50 -29.75
C SER A 450 14.20 -7.35 -29.89
N ILE A 451 13.56 -7.74 -28.78
CA ILE A 451 12.23 -8.40 -28.77
C ILE A 451 11.21 -7.37 -28.30
N ASN A 452 10.11 -7.22 -29.04
CA ASN A 452 9.04 -6.30 -28.67
C ASN A 452 7.67 -6.86 -29.07
N CYS A 453 6.73 -6.95 -28.13
CA CYS A 453 5.35 -7.31 -28.41
C CYS A 453 4.54 -6.08 -28.85
N VAL A 454 4.18 -6.07 -30.13
CA VAL A 454 3.46 -4.95 -30.77
C VAL A 454 1.97 -5.01 -30.46
N GLU A 455 1.36 -6.20 -30.59
CA GLU A 455 -0.06 -6.42 -30.30
C GLU A 455 -0.22 -7.66 -29.41
N VAL A 456 -1.12 -7.59 -28.42
CA VAL A 456 -1.49 -8.73 -27.58
C VAL A 456 -2.99 -8.71 -27.30
N LYS A 457 -3.63 -9.87 -27.39
CA LYS A 457 -5.01 -10.10 -26.95
C LYS A 457 -5.01 -11.19 -25.90
N HIS A 458 -5.68 -10.92 -24.78
CA HIS A 458 -5.67 -11.81 -23.63
C HIS A 458 -7.01 -11.79 -22.89
N ARG A 459 -7.21 -12.82 -22.07
CA ARG A 459 -8.29 -12.98 -21.09
C ARG A 459 -7.81 -12.82 -19.64
N LEU A 460 -6.55 -12.39 -19.44
CA LEU A 460 -6.02 -12.08 -18.11
C LEU A 460 -6.93 -11.12 -17.39
N ASN A 461 -7.20 -11.43 -16.12
CA ASN A 461 -7.91 -10.55 -15.23
C ASN A 461 -7.03 -10.20 -14.02
N LEU A 462 -7.48 -9.22 -13.23
CA LEU A 462 -6.69 -8.73 -12.09
C LEU A 462 -6.50 -9.78 -10.99
N ASN A 463 -7.37 -10.79 -10.87
CA ASN A 463 -7.12 -11.88 -9.93
C ASN A 463 -5.85 -12.64 -10.31
N ASP A 464 -5.67 -12.93 -11.60
CA ASP A 464 -4.57 -13.75 -12.10
C ASP A 464 -3.24 -13.02 -11.90
N VAL A 465 -3.18 -11.74 -12.29
CA VAL A 465 -1.97 -10.92 -12.19
C VAL A 465 -1.63 -10.53 -10.74
N SER A 466 -2.59 -10.62 -9.82
CA SER A 466 -2.37 -10.37 -8.39
C SER A 466 -1.89 -11.62 -7.63
N VAL A 467 -1.47 -12.67 -8.32
CA VAL A 467 -0.74 -13.82 -7.74
C VAL A 467 0.75 -13.57 -7.94
N PRO A 468 1.58 -13.65 -6.90
CA PRO A 468 3.03 -13.48 -7.05
C PRO A 468 3.61 -14.65 -7.85
N ILE A 469 4.67 -14.39 -8.61
CA ILE A 469 5.28 -15.38 -9.51
C ILE A 469 5.79 -16.60 -8.73
N GLU A 470 6.16 -16.44 -7.47
CA GLU A 470 6.59 -17.52 -6.58
C GLU A 470 5.49 -18.55 -6.28
N ASP A 471 4.22 -18.13 -6.39
CA ASP A 471 3.07 -18.99 -6.14
C ASP A 471 2.60 -19.67 -7.46
N PHE A 472 3.31 -19.47 -8.59
CA PHE A 472 3.04 -20.18 -9.85
C PHE A 472 3.56 -21.61 -9.79
N SER A 473 2.84 -22.55 -10.42
CA SER A 473 3.25 -23.96 -10.49
C SER A 473 4.52 -24.14 -11.31
N TYR A 474 4.61 -23.47 -12.46
CA TYR A 474 5.78 -23.44 -13.34
C TYR A 474 5.89 -22.04 -14.00
N ASP A 475 7.12 -21.57 -14.23
CA ASP A 475 7.42 -20.34 -14.97
C ASP A 475 8.33 -20.70 -16.16
N TYR A 476 7.78 -20.68 -17.37
CA TYR A 476 8.51 -21.04 -18.60
C TYR A 476 9.25 -19.86 -19.25
N ARG A 477 9.11 -18.65 -18.70
CA ARG A 477 9.83 -17.47 -19.21
C ARG A 477 11.34 -17.61 -18.99
N SER A 478 12.13 -16.85 -19.73
CA SER A 478 13.57 -16.72 -19.48
C SER A 478 13.77 -16.39 -18.01
N ALA A 479 14.50 -17.23 -17.29
CA ALA A 479 14.72 -17.05 -15.87
C ALA A 479 15.21 -15.61 -15.58
N ASN A 480 14.88 -15.10 -14.39
CA ASN A 480 15.18 -13.75 -13.92
C ASN A 480 16.70 -13.55 -13.63
N ASP A 481 17.56 -14.06 -14.52
CA ASP A 481 18.97 -13.68 -14.62
C ASP A 481 19.01 -12.22 -15.05
N SER A 482 19.61 -11.38 -14.19
CA SER A 482 19.67 -9.93 -14.37
C SER A 482 20.40 -9.49 -15.63
N SER A 483 21.00 -10.43 -16.37
CA SER A 483 21.62 -10.20 -17.67
C SER A 483 20.80 -10.63 -18.88
N ARG A 484 19.76 -11.50 -18.75
CA ARG A 484 19.15 -12.24 -19.89
C ARG A 484 17.65 -12.03 -20.15
N CYS A 485 16.92 -11.35 -19.27
CA CYS A 485 15.46 -11.18 -19.41
C CYS A 485 15.06 -9.90 -20.17
N VAL A 486 14.06 -10.03 -21.06
CA VAL A 486 13.51 -8.93 -21.87
C VAL A 486 12.81 -7.90 -20.97
N HIS A 487 11.82 -8.35 -20.21
CA HIS A 487 11.17 -7.60 -19.14
C HIS A 487 11.56 -8.16 -17.78
N ARG A 488 11.70 -7.25 -16.82
CA ARG A 488 11.99 -7.61 -15.44
C ARG A 488 10.69 -7.66 -14.64
N ASP A 489 10.57 -8.68 -13.82
CA ASP A 489 9.50 -8.73 -12.83
C ASP A 489 9.59 -7.53 -11.88
N VAL A 490 8.42 -7.08 -11.42
CA VAL A 490 8.30 -5.96 -10.50
C VAL A 490 8.21 -6.50 -9.08
N THR A 491 9.15 -6.12 -8.22
CA THR A 491 9.02 -6.35 -6.79
C THR A 491 8.11 -5.29 -6.21
N VAL A 492 6.88 -5.69 -5.86
CA VAL A 492 5.84 -4.78 -5.35
C VAL A 492 5.78 -4.85 -3.84
N THR A 493 5.81 -3.68 -3.21
CA THR A 493 5.51 -3.50 -1.79
C THR A 493 4.34 -2.52 -1.66
N GLN A 494 3.23 -2.97 -1.09
CA GLN A 494 2.03 -2.19 -0.86
C GLN A 494 1.65 -2.30 0.63
N PRO A 495 2.26 -1.48 1.50
CA PRO A 495 2.01 -1.54 2.94
C PRO A 495 0.58 -1.14 3.31
N ASN A 496 -0.14 -0.44 2.43
CA ASN A 496 -1.50 0.05 2.64
C ASN A 496 -2.55 -0.80 1.88
N ASN A 497 -2.15 -1.97 1.37
CA ASN A 497 -3.06 -2.93 0.77
C ASN A 497 -3.52 -3.96 1.82
N TYR A 498 -4.82 -3.97 2.10
CA TYR A 498 -5.47 -4.90 3.03
C TYR A 498 -6.32 -5.98 2.34
N GLY A 499 -6.36 -5.94 1.00
CA GLY A 499 -7.17 -6.81 0.17
C GLY A 499 -6.43 -8.03 -0.39
N LEU A 500 -7.07 -8.71 -1.33
CA LEU A 500 -6.61 -9.95 -1.98
C LEU A 500 -6.07 -9.71 -3.41
N ARG A 501 -6.01 -8.45 -3.85
CA ARG A 501 -5.61 -8.01 -5.19
C ARG A 501 -4.66 -6.82 -5.13
N LEU A 502 -3.90 -6.58 -6.20
CA LEU A 502 -2.98 -5.46 -6.34
C LEU A 502 -3.67 -4.07 -6.37
N ASP A 503 -4.96 -4.00 -6.71
CA ASP A 503 -5.77 -2.78 -6.61
C ASP A 503 -6.31 -2.51 -5.19
N GLY A 504 -5.92 -3.33 -4.20
CA GLY A 504 -6.40 -3.19 -2.83
C GLY A 504 -7.79 -3.77 -2.58
N ARG A 505 -8.40 -4.48 -3.54
CA ARG A 505 -9.77 -5.01 -3.40
C ARG A 505 -9.83 -6.48 -2.98
N GLY A 506 -10.99 -6.89 -2.49
CA GLY A 506 -11.29 -8.25 -2.03
C GLY A 506 -10.95 -8.43 -0.56
N ASN A 507 -11.97 -8.42 0.30
CA ASN A 507 -11.78 -8.61 1.73
C ASN A 507 -11.38 -10.07 2.06
N PRO A 508 -10.20 -10.31 2.66
CA PRO A 508 -9.77 -11.66 3.08
C PRO A 508 -10.62 -12.26 4.21
N VAL A 509 -11.38 -11.44 4.95
CA VAL A 509 -12.26 -11.92 6.01
C VAL A 509 -13.56 -12.47 5.39
N MET A 510 -13.75 -13.77 5.53
CA MET A 510 -14.95 -14.45 5.06
C MET A 510 -16.11 -14.20 6.00
N HIS A 511 -15.93 -14.62 7.25
CA HIS A 511 -16.93 -14.57 8.30
C HIS A 511 -16.23 -14.27 9.62
N GLY A 512 -16.95 -13.68 10.57
CA GLY A 512 -16.39 -13.38 11.88
C GLY A 512 -17.46 -13.26 12.96
N ASN A 513 -17.07 -13.53 14.20
CA ASN A 513 -17.81 -13.16 15.40
C ASN A 513 -16.85 -12.74 16.52
N ILE A 514 -17.41 -12.04 17.51
CA ILE A 514 -16.72 -11.65 18.73
C ILE A 514 -17.37 -12.40 19.89
N GLN A 515 -16.56 -13.04 20.72
CA GLN A 515 -17.01 -13.79 21.90
C GLN A 515 -16.49 -13.10 23.17
N LEU A 516 -17.39 -12.95 24.15
CA LEU A 516 -17.10 -12.42 25.47
C LEU A 516 -17.40 -13.51 26.49
N ASN A 517 -16.39 -13.93 27.26
CA ASN A 517 -16.47 -15.01 28.24
C ASN A 517 -17.08 -16.31 27.69
N GLY A 518 -16.73 -16.66 26.44
CA GLY A 518 -17.22 -17.87 25.75
C GLY A 518 -18.61 -17.74 25.11
N HIS A 519 -19.32 -16.63 25.30
CA HIS A 519 -20.60 -16.36 24.65
C HIS A 519 -20.43 -15.43 23.45
N LYS A 520 -21.13 -15.74 22.34
CA LYS A 520 -21.15 -14.89 21.16
C LYS A 520 -21.85 -13.56 21.47
N ARG A 521 -21.12 -12.44 21.36
CA ARG A 521 -21.68 -11.09 21.47
C ARG A 521 -22.50 -10.72 20.24
N ILE A 522 -22.11 -11.27 19.09
CA ILE A 522 -22.82 -11.18 17.82
C ILE A 522 -22.83 -12.54 17.16
N GLU A 523 -23.90 -12.84 16.43
CA GLU A 523 -23.90 -13.99 15.55
C GLU A 523 -22.83 -13.86 14.48
N THR A 524 -22.40 -14.99 13.91
CA THR A 524 -21.41 -14.99 12.83
C THR A 524 -21.93 -14.19 11.64
N LYS A 525 -21.22 -13.12 11.28
CA LYS A 525 -21.52 -12.26 10.13
C LYS A 525 -20.45 -12.41 9.06
N SER A 526 -20.79 -12.03 7.82
CA SER A 526 -19.84 -11.99 6.72
C SER A 526 -18.85 -10.83 6.86
N GLY A 527 -17.68 -10.91 6.22
CA GLY A 527 -16.71 -9.80 6.17
C GLY A 527 -17.32 -8.49 5.66
N ASN A 528 -18.22 -8.57 4.68
CA ASN A 528 -18.94 -7.40 4.15
C ASN A 528 -19.74 -6.64 5.21
N TYR A 529 -20.22 -7.33 6.26
CA TYR A 529 -20.90 -6.67 7.38
C TYR A 529 -19.93 -5.76 8.16
N PHE A 530 -18.71 -6.22 8.40
CA PHE A 530 -17.71 -5.47 9.17
C PHE A 530 -17.00 -4.39 8.34
N ASN A 531 -16.80 -4.64 7.04
CA ASN A 531 -16.10 -3.72 6.15
C ASN A 531 -17.02 -2.64 5.57
N TYR A 532 -18.26 -2.97 5.17
CA TYR A 532 -19.19 -2.01 4.54
C TYR A 532 -20.33 -1.55 5.45
N TYR A 533 -21.07 -2.47 6.06
CA TYR A 533 -22.29 -2.10 6.78
C TYR A 533 -22.02 -1.39 8.10
N GLN A 534 -21.05 -1.86 8.88
CA GLN A 534 -20.64 -1.22 10.14
C GLN A 534 -20.08 0.18 9.89
N THR A 535 -19.22 0.33 8.88
CA THR A 535 -18.57 1.59 8.55
C THR A 535 -19.56 2.60 7.99
N GLN A 536 -20.48 2.19 7.10
CA GLN A 536 -21.55 3.06 6.60
C GLN A 536 -22.42 3.66 7.72
N ASN A 537 -22.63 2.93 8.83
CA ASN A 537 -23.49 3.37 9.92
C ASN A 537 -22.78 4.25 10.95
N HIS A 538 -21.47 4.08 11.13
CA HIS A 538 -20.73 4.65 12.26
C HIS A 538 -19.56 5.58 11.86
N HIS A 539 -19.09 5.49 10.62
CA HIS A 539 -17.96 6.25 10.11
C HIS A 539 -18.37 7.19 8.96
N THR A 540 -17.52 8.17 8.69
CA THR A 540 -17.71 9.15 7.62
C THR A 540 -17.59 8.50 6.23
N ARG A 541 -16.69 7.52 6.07
CA ARG A 541 -16.44 6.83 4.80
C ARG A 541 -16.37 5.31 4.99
N THR A 542 -16.71 4.58 3.94
CA THR A 542 -16.45 3.15 3.83
C THR A 542 -14.99 2.93 3.42
N PRO A 543 -14.20 2.19 4.20
CA PRO A 543 -12.77 2.02 3.96
C PRO A 543 -12.50 1.07 2.79
N ALA A 544 -11.25 1.02 2.34
CA ALA A 544 -10.76 -0.02 1.44
C ALA A 544 -11.09 -1.45 1.94
N ASP A 545 -11.24 -2.38 0.99
CA ASP A 545 -11.55 -3.78 1.28
C ASP A 545 -10.46 -4.39 2.19
N GLY A 546 -10.91 -5.13 3.21
CA GLY A 546 -10.00 -5.79 4.16
C GLY A 546 -9.83 -5.06 5.49
N ILE A 547 -10.24 -3.79 5.58
CA ILE A 547 -10.38 -3.08 6.85
C ILE A 547 -11.74 -3.40 7.47
N ASN A 548 -11.76 -4.14 8.57
CA ASN A 548 -12.99 -4.59 9.20
C ASN A 548 -13.19 -3.88 10.54
N VAL A 549 -14.40 -3.39 10.79
CA VAL A 549 -14.73 -2.62 11.98
C VAL A 549 -15.91 -3.23 12.72
N TYR A 550 -15.84 -3.19 14.04
CA TYR A 550 -16.99 -3.41 14.91
C TYR A 550 -17.06 -2.33 15.98
N SER A 551 -18.06 -1.45 15.87
CA SER A 551 -18.28 -0.37 16.83
C SER A 551 -19.18 -0.83 17.99
N PHE A 552 -18.78 -0.51 19.21
CA PHE A 552 -19.64 -0.54 20.40
C PHE A 552 -20.32 0.82 20.66
N ALA A 553 -19.86 1.87 19.98
CA ALA A 553 -20.33 3.25 20.11
C ALA A 553 -21.34 3.59 19.00
N LEU A 554 -22.27 4.50 19.29
CA LEU A 554 -23.15 5.04 18.25
C LEU A 554 -22.40 5.95 17.27
N SER A 555 -21.44 6.73 17.77
CA SER A 555 -20.60 7.64 16.98
C SER A 555 -19.14 7.55 17.47
N PRO A 556 -18.34 6.59 16.96
CA PRO A 556 -16.96 6.38 17.39
C PRO A 556 -16.02 7.55 17.04
N GLU A 557 -16.27 8.29 15.97
CA GLU A 557 -15.39 9.43 15.57
C GLU A 557 -15.50 10.63 16.51
N LYS A 558 -16.66 10.81 17.17
CA LYS A 558 -16.88 11.96 18.05
C LYS A 558 -16.11 11.78 19.37
N HIS A 559 -15.64 12.91 19.90
CA HIS A 559 -15.02 12.97 21.21
C HIS A 559 -16.01 12.60 22.33
N GLN A 560 -17.26 13.08 22.24
CA GLN A 560 -18.30 12.77 23.22
C GLN A 560 -18.60 11.26 23.23
N PRO A 561 -18.50 10.58 24.39
CA PRO A 561 -18.82 9.17 24.51
C PRO A 561 -20.27 8.86 24.12
N SER A 562 -20.45 7.82 23.31
CA SER A 562 -21.75 7.42 22.76
C SER A 562 -21.98 5.89 22.82
N GLY A 563 -21.23 5.20 23.68
CA GLY A 563 -21.26 3.74 23.87
C GLY A 563 -19.84 3.17 23.94
N THR A 564 -19.62 2.23 24.86
CA THR A 564 -18.33 1.57 25.08
C THR A 564 -18.53 0.19 25.69
N THR A 565 -17.62 -0.74 25.44
CA THR A 565 -17.51 -1.99 26.20
C THR A 565 -16.27 -1.96 27.07
N ASN A 566 -16.41 -2.21 28.38
CA ASN A 566 -15.26 -2.22 29.29
C ASN A 566 -14.53 -3.56 29.23
N LEU A 567 -13.42 -3.60 28.49
CA LEU A 567 -12.66 -4.84 28.30
C LEU A 567 -11.86 -5.24 29.54
N SER A 568 -11.55 -4.31 30.46
CA SER A 568 -10.92 -4.64 31.77
C SER A 568 -11.80 -5.50 32.67
N ARG A 569 -13.11 -5.59 32.38
CA ARG A 569 -14.08 -6.39 33.17
C ARG A 569 -14.41 -7.72 32.51
N ILE A 570 -13.82 -8.02 31.36
CA ILE A 570 -14.10 -9.23 30.58
C ILE A 570 -12.83 -10.07 30.58
N ASP A 571 -12.90 -11.24 31.22
CA ASP A 571 -11.73 -12.12 31.39
C ASP A 571 -11.24 -12.69 30.06
N ASN A 572 -12.17 -12.96 29.13
CA ASN A 572 -11.83 -13.55 27.84
C ASN A 572 -12.60 -12.91 26.69
N THR A 573 -11.91 -12.12 25.87
CA THR A 573 -12.42 -11.59 24.61
C THR A 573 -11.74 -12.32 23.45
N ILE A 574 -12.51 -13.00 22.60
CA ILE A 574 -11.99 -13.74 21.45
C ILE A 574 -12.60 -13.18 20.16
N LEU A 575 -11.74 -12.86 19.21
CA LEU A 575 -12.11 -12.62 17.81
C LEU A 575 -11.96 -13.94 17.04
N ASP A 576 -13.09 -14.50 16.58
CA ASP A 576 -13.14 -15.74 15.80
C ASP A 576 -13.47 -15.37 14.36
N ILE A 577 -12.48 -15.48 13.47
CA ILE A 577 -12.60 -15.11 12.07
C ILE A 577 -12.24 -16.29 11.17
N THR A 578 -12.96 -16.43 10.08
CA THR A 578 -12.61 -17.30 8.96
C THR A 578 -12.06 -16.44 7.85
N LEU A 579 -10.85 -16.74 7.42
CA LEU A 579 -10.14 -16.12 6.30
C LEU A 579 -10.27 -17.01 5.06
N GLY A 580 -10.23 -16.42 3.87
CA GLY A 580 -10.32 -17.15 2.62
C GLY A 580 -10.23 -16.23 1.40
N ASP A 581 -9.90 -16.82 0.24
CA ASP A 581 -9.90 -16.12 -1.04
C ASP A 581 -11.12 -16.50 -1.88
N ARG A 582 -12.17 -15.67 -1.81
CA ARG A 582 -13.40 -15.84 -2.64
C ARG A 582 -13.18 -15.61 -4.12
N LEU A 583 -12.12 -14.88 -4.47
CA LEU A 583 -11.92 -14.38 -5.82
C LEU A 583 -11.29 -15.44 -6.72
N ARG A 584 -10.66 -16.47 -6.13
CA ARG A 584 -9.91 -17.52 -6.83
C ARG A 584 -10.31 -18.95 -6.42
N GLU A 585 -11.54 -19.15 -5.90
CA GLU A 585 -12.00 -20.47 -5.42
C GLU A 585 -11.89 -21.58 -6.48
N ASN A 586 -12.18 -21.25 -7.74
CA ASN A 586 -12.13 -22.16 -8.89
C ASN A 586 -11.02 -21.79 -9.90
N SER A 587 -10.02 -21.02 -9.47
CA SER A 587 -8.90 -20.67 -10.34
C SER A 587 -7.80 -21.74 -10.28
N ALA A 588 -7.13 -21.97 -11.40
CA ALA A 588 -5.90 -22.76 -11.45
C ALA A 588 -4.77 -22.07 -10.67
N LEU A 589 -4.69 -20.73 -10.77
CA LEU A 589 -3.75 -19.90 -10.01
C LEU A 589 -4.33 -19.58 -8.63
N LYS A 590 -3.61 -19.97 -7.58
CA LYS A 590 -4.01 -19.73 -6.19
C LYS A 590 -3.03 -18.79 -5.52
N LEU A 591 -3.56 -17.74 -4.91
CA LEU A 591 -2.81 -16.88 -4.01
C LEU A 591 -2.63 -17.62 -2.68
N ASP A 592 -1.39 -17.82 -2.23
CA ASP A 592 -1.19 -18.15 -0.82
C ASP A 592 -1.47 -16.86 -0.02
N TYR A 593 -2.52 -16.84 0.80
CA TYR A 593 -2.87 -15.66 1.61
C TYR A 593 -2.48 -15.81 3.08
N ALA A 594 -1.79 -16.90 3.44
CA ALA A 594 -1.45 -17.21 4.83
C ALA A 594 0.04 -16.99 5.13
N LYS A 595 0.92 -17.41 4.22
CA LYS A 595 2.37 -17.30 4.43
C LYS A 595 2.79 -15.84 4.60
N ASP A 596 3.61 -15.57 5.62
CA ASP A 596 4.11 -14.23 5.98
C ASP A 596 3.00 -13.15 6.13
N THR A 597 1.73 -13.56 6.29
CA THR A 597 0.58 -12.66 6.46
C THR A 597 0.40 -12.29 7.92
N GLU A 598 0.18 -10.99 8.15
CA GLU A 598 0.03 -10.41 9.46
C GLU A 598 -1.38 -9.87 9.69
N LEU A 599 -2.00 -10.26 10.79
CA LEU A 599 -3.27 -9.74 11.27
C LEU A 599 -3.03 -8.63 12.30
N TYR A 600 -3.50 -7.44 11.97
CA TYR A 600 -3.49 -6.27 12.83
C TYR A 600 -4.87 -6.12 13.48
N ILE A 601 -4.91 -6.00 14.80
CA ILE A 601 -6.12 -5.76 15.57
C ILE A 601 -5.85 -4.54 16.45
N TYR A 602 -6.73 -3.54 16.40
CA TYR A 602 -6.65 -2.31 17.15
C TYR A 602 -7.88 -2.17 18.04
N GLY A 603 -7.67 -1.76 19.29
CA GLY A 603 -8.73 -1.31 20.19
C GLY A 603 -8.63 0.19 20.41
N TYR A 604 -9.70 0.93 20.11
CA TYR A 604 -9.73 2.38 20.35
C TYR A 604 -10.50 2.67 21.63
N SER A 605 -9.83 3.18 22.66
CA SER A 605 -10.38 3.17 24.03
C SER A 605 -10.22 4.51 24.73
N TYR A 606 -11.09 4.77 25.70
CA TYR A 606 -11.00 5.96 26.54
C TYR A 606 -10.08 5.76 27.75
N ASN A 607 -9.42 6.82 28.16
CA ASN A 607 -8.72 6.94 29.42
C ASN A 607 -8.81 8.39 29.94
N ILE A 608 -8.35 8.65 31.16
CA ILE A 608 -8.35 9.98 31.77
C ILE A 608 -6.91 10.41 32.04
N LEU A 609 -6.51 11.55 31.50
CA LEU A 609 -5.24 12.20 31.80
C LEU A 609 -5.49 13.25 32.88
N ARG A 610 -4.84 13.09 34.03
CA ARG A 610 -4.88 14.05 35.13
C ARG A 610 -3.63 14.91 35.10
N VAL A 611 -3.81 16.23 35.15
CA VAL A 611 -2.72 17.20 35.24
C VAL A 611 -2.92 18.04 36.50
N MET A 612 -2.02 17.89 37.47
CA MET A 612 -2.07 18.57 38.77
C MET A 612 -0.67 18.87 39.27
N SER A 613 -0.50 20.02 39.93
CA SER A 613 0.75 20.40 40.62
C SER A 613 2.01 20.30 39.74
N GLY A 614 1.91 20.63 38.45
CA GLY A 614 3.04 20.60 37.52
C GLY A 614 3.35 19.22 36.94
N MET A 615 2.56 18.18 37.24
CA MET A 615 2.77 16.80 36.80
C MET A 615 1.52 16.26 36.10
N GLY A 616 1.72 15.35 35.14
CA GLY A 616 0.66 14.69 34.39
C GLY A 616 0.80 13.18 34.41
N GLY A 617 -0.32 12.47 34.50
CA GLY A 617 -0.34 11.00 34.45
C GLY A 617 -1.72 10.44 34.09
N VAL A 618 -1.72 9.22 33.55
CA VAL A 618 -2.97 8.49 33.25
C VAL A 618 -3.61 8.00 34.55
N ALA A 619 -4.94 8.08 34.63
CA ALA A 619 -5.68 7.65 35.81
C ALA A 619 -5.80 6.12 35.92
N TYR A 620 -5.84 5.42 34.78
CA TYR A 620 -5.98 3.97 34.71
C TYR A 620 -4.85 3.36 33.88
N SER A 621 -4.12 2.42 34.48
CA SER A 621 -3.03 1.67 33.83
C SER A 621 -3.49 0.36 33.17
N SER A 622 -4.64 -0.19 33.60
CA SER A 622 -5.25 -1.44 33.13
C SER A 622 -6.75 -1.46 33.44
#